data_AF-A0A424L5S5-F1
#
_entry.id   AF-A0A424L5S5-F1
#
_cell.length_a   1.000
_cell.length_b   1.000
_cell.length_c   1.000
_cell.angle_alpha   90.00
_cell.angle_beta   90.00
_cell.angle_gamma   90.00
#
_symmetry.space_group_name_H-M   'P 1'
#
loop_
_entity.id
_entity.type
_entity.pdbx_description
1 polymer ?
#
loop_
_entity_poly.entity_id
_entity_poly.type
_entity_poly.pdbx_seq_one_letter_code
_entity_poly.pdbx_strand_id
1 'polypeptide(L)'
;MASVFVDKPSDMHVSPAPQDRVYLTNDESPSLFFIGNGAAFAKTLNQTNVLVVKGDQHLLIDCGTKCSQALYRLGMGIEQIDNFLITHSHADHVGGLKEVQLHRRYVVGQKPTMVITETYQDILWNQSLRGGSEQ
;
A
#
# COMPACT_ATOMS: atom_id res chain seq x y z
N MET A 1 0.00 -23.38 22.87
CA MET A 1 0.26 -22.43 21.78
C MET A 1 1.06 -23.16 20.72
N ALA A 2 0.51 -23.35 19.52
CA ALA A 2 1.26 -23.95 18.42
C ALA A 2 2.00 -22.82 17.68
N SER A 3 3.32 -22.75 17.83
CA SER A 3 4.16 -21.97 16.93
C SER A 3 4.24 -22.75 15.62
N VAL A 4 3.51 -22.30 14.60
CA VAL A 4 3.73 -22.76 13.24
C VAL A 4 5.00 -22.08 12.75
N PHE A 5 6.16 -22.70 12.95
CA PHE A 5 7.37 -22.36 12.21
C PHE A 5 7.22 -23.00 10.84
N VAL A 6 6.77 -22.21 9.86
CA VAL A 6 6.95 -22.59 8.46
C VAL A 6 8.41 -22.30 8.14
N ASP A 7 9.21 -23.34 7.87
CA ASP A 7 10.57 -23.16 7.41
C ASP A 7 10.59 -22.23 6.19
N LYS A 8 11.50 -21.26 6.19
CA LYS A 8 11.67 -20.34 5.07
C LYS A 8 11.97 -21.16 3.80
N PRO A 9 11.17 -21.05 2.73
CA PRO A 9 11.46 -21.67 1.45
C PRO A 9 12.90 -21.36 0.99
N SER A 10 13.57 -22.35 0.37
CA SER A 10 14.98 -22.23 -0.02
C SER A 10 15.22 -21.12 -1.05
N ASP A 11 14.21 -20.80 -1.85
CA ASP A 11 14.17 -19.76 -2.88
C ASP A 11 13.78 -18.37 -2.36
N MET A 12 13.27 -18.25 -1.12
CA MET A 12 12.89 -16.96 -0.55
C MET A 12 14.12 -16.17 -0.11
N HIS A 13 14.35 -15.01 -0.70
CA HIS A 13 15.39 -14.08 -0.24
C HIS A 13 14.79 -12.99 0.66
N VAL A 14 15.43 -12.71 1.80
CA VAL A 14 15.07 -11.60 2.69
C VAL A 14 16.28 -10.69 2.78
N SER A 15 16.08 -9.40 2.53
CA SER A 15 17.14 -8.41 2.65
C SER A 15 17.72 -8.43 4.07
N PRO A 16 19.05 -8.47 4.24
CA PRO A 16 19.67 -8.57 5.57
C PRO A 16 19.55 -7.29 6.40
N ALA A 17 19.21 -6.17 5.76
CA ALA A 17 19.03 -4.86 6.38
C ALA A 17 17.84 -4.11 5.74
N PRO A 18 17.23 -3.14 6.45
CA PRO A 18 16.26 -2.23 5.88
C PRO A 18 16.79 -1.55 4.62
N GLN A 19 15.90 -1.32 3.67
CA GLN A 19 16.21 -0.62 2.43
C GLN A 19 15.72 0.83 2.54
N ASP A 20 16.51 1.77 2.02
CA ASP A 20 16.17 3.20 2.04
C ASP A 20 15.43 3.66 0.77
N ARG A 21 15.21 2.73 -0.17
CA ARG A 21 14.54 2.98 -1.46
C ARG A 21 13.65 1.81 -1.84
N VAL A 22 12.64 2.12 -2.64
CA VAL A 22 11.75 1.15 -3.25
C VAL A 22 11.61 1.45 -4.74
N TYR A 23 11.38 0.41 -5.53
CA TYR A 23 11.25 0.49 -6.99
C TYR A 23 9.95 -0.18 -7.41
N LEU A 24 9.36 0.26 -8.52
CA LEU A 24 8.13 -0.33 -9.09
C LEU A 24 8.40 -1.42 -10.12
N THR A 25 9.67 -1.72 -10.39
CA THR A 25 10.08 -2.75 -11.34
C THR A 25 11.20 -3.61 -10.77
N ASN A 26 11.29 -4.87 -11.24
CA ASN A 26 12.34 -5.81 -10.87
C ASN A 26 12.61 -6.85 -11.98
N ASP A 27 13.40 -7.88 -11.69
CA ASP A 27 13.88 -8.91 -12.62
C ASP A 27 12.89 -10.08 -12.84
N GLU A 28 11.58 -9.79 -12.86
CA GLU A 28 10.46 -10.78 -12.94
C GLU A 28 10.26 -11.66 -11.70
N SER A 29 11.17 -11.61 -10.72
CA SER A 29 11.00 -12.30 -9.44
C SER A 29 9.99 -11.56 -8.56
N PRO A 30 8.91 -12.20 -8.06
CA PRO A 30 7.99 -11.53 -7.15
C PRO A 30 8.70 -11.06 -5.88
N SER A 31 8.55 -9.79 -5.53
CA SER A 31 9.10 -9.22 -4.30
C SER A 31 8.01 -8.55 -3.46
N LEU A 32 8.23 -8.56 -2.14
CA LEU A 32 7.41 -7.86 -1.16
C LEU A 32 8.26 -6.84 -0.43
N PHE A 33 7.79 -5.61 -0.38
CA PHE A 33 8.42 -4.52 0.36
C PHE A 33 7.45 -3.97 1.41
N PHE A 34 7.80 -4.12 2.68
CA PHE A 34 7.02 -3.55 3.78
C PHE A 34 7.38 -2.07 3.96
N ILE A 35 6.52 -1.18 3.46
CA ILE A 35 6.62 0.28 3.68
C ILE A 35 6.39 0.59 5.17
N GLY A 36 5.57 -0.24 5.82
CA GLY A 36 5.44 -0.29 7.27
C GLY A 36 4.88 -1.63 7.71
N ASN A 37 5.01 -1.92 9.00
CA ASN A 37 4.50 -3.15 9.63
C ASN A 37 3.97 -2.92 11.07
N GLY A 38 3.76 -1.67 11.47
CA GLY A 38 3.10 -1.32 12.72
C GLY A 38 1.58 -1.31 12.58
N ALA A 39 0.88 -1.54 13.69
CA ALA A 39 -0.59 -1.58 13.73
C ALA A 39 -1.20 -0.23 14.14
N ALA A 40 -2.38 0.09 13.62
CA ALA A 40 -3.27 1.16 14.07
C ALA A 40 -2.55 2.50 14.29
N PHE A 41 -2.28 2.83 15.55
CA PHE A 41 -1.71 4.11 16.00
C PHE A 41 -0.18 4.13 16.01
N ALA A 42 0.46 3.25 15.23
CA ALA A 42 1.90 3.06 15.15
C ALA A 42 2.69 4.39 15.21
N LYS A 43 3.55 4.50 16.23
CA LYS A 43 4.44 5.66 16.45
C LYS A 43 5.80 5.44 15.80
N THR A 44 6.22 4.19 15.73
CA THR A 44 7.39 3.69 15.00
C THR A 44 6.92 2.72 13.92
N LEU A 45 7.81 2.34 12.99
CA LEU A 45 7.58 1.30 11.96
C LEU A 45 6.46 1.57 10.91
N ASN A 46 5.82 2.73 10.95
CA ASN A 46 4.67 3.10 10.09
C ASN A 46 3.49 2.12 10.18
N GLN A 47 2.39 2.41 9.49
CA GLN A 47 1.24 1.50 9.42
C GLN A 47 1.52 0.40 8.40
N THR A 48 0.91 -0.78 8.54
CA THR A 48 1.08 -1.89 7.60
C THR A 48 0.65 -1.49 6.19
N ASN A 49 1.62 -1.41 5.28
CA ASN A 49 1.42 -1.17 3.85
C ASN A 49 2.50 -1.98 3.13
N VAL A 50 2.11 -2.77 2.12
CA VAL A 50 3.03 -3.69 1.44
C VAL A 50 2.99 -3.47 -0.05
N LEU A 51 4.14 -3.12 -0.64
CA LEU A 51 4.28 -3.06 -2.08
C LEU A 51 4.71 -4.44 -2.60
N VAL A 52 3.95 -4.95 -3.57
CA VAL A 52 4.29 -6.14 -4.35
C VAL A 52 4.80 -5.69 -5.71
N VAL A 53 5.89 -6.28 -6.19
CA VAL A 53 6.46 -5.97 -7.51
C VAL A 53 6.82 -7.26 -8.23
N LYS A 54 6.54 -7.30 -9.54
CA LYS A 54 6.98 -8.36 -10.44
C LYS A 54 7.12 -7.81 -11.86
N GLY A 55 8.33 -7.84 -12.41
CA GLY A 55 8.60 -7.31 -13.75
C GLY A 55 8.33 -5.82 -13.81
N ASP A 56 7.40 -5.40 -14.66
CA ASP A 56 6.90 -4.03 -14.78
C ASP A 56 5.58 -3.77 -14.03
N GLN A 57 5.07 -4.77 -13.30
CA GLN A 57 3.82 -4.68 -12.55
C GLN A 57 4.07 -4.45 -11.06
N HIS A 58 3.22 -3.64 -10.44
CA HIS A 58 3.19 -3.44 -9.01
C HIS A 58 1.77 -3.41 -8.45
N LEU A 59 1.65 -3.72 -7.16
CA LEU A 59 0.41 -3.64 -6.39
C LEU A 59 0.72 -3.16 -4.98
N LEU A 60 0.10 -2.06 -4.56
CA LEU A 60 0.18 -1.60 -3.18
C LEU A 60 -0.99 -2.18 -2.37
N ILE A 61 -0.67 -3.02 -1.39
CA ILE A 61 -1.63 -3.56 -0.44
C ILE A 61 -1.79 -2.56 0.70
N ASP A 62 -2.99 -2.02 0.81
CA ASP A 62 -3.40 -0.94 1.71
C ASP A 62 -2.65 0.38 1.51
N CYS A 63 -3.30 1.47 1.90
CA CYS A 63 -2.77 2.81 1.89
C CYS A 63 -3.24 3.57 3.14
N GLY A 64 -2.63 3.23 4.28
CA GLY A 64 -2.87 3.86 5.57
C GLY A 64 -2.58 5.36 5.61
N THR A 65 -3.02 6.02 6.68
CA THR A 65 -2.86 7.46 6.91
C THR A 65 -1.43 7.98 6.67
N LYS A 66 -0.40 7.21 7.05
CA LYS A 66 1.01 7.61 6.91
C LYS A 66 1.68 7.08 5.63
N CYS A 67 0.96 6.37 4.76
CA CYS A 67 1.55 5.67 3.62
C CYS A 67 2.27 6.63 2.67
N SER A 68 1.63 7.73 2.24
CA SER A 68 2.24 8.73 1.37
C SER A 68 3.54 9.30 1.96
N GLN A 69 3.52 9.66 3.25
CA GLN A 69 4.73 10.14 3.95
C GLN A 69 5.83 9.06 4.01
N ALA A 70 5.47 7.80 4.26
CA ALA A 70 6.42 6.70 4.34
C ALA A 70 7.06 6.41 2.97
N LEU A 71 6.27 6.38 1.89
CA LEU A 71 6.76 6.27 0.52
C LEU A 71 7.68 7.43 0.14
N TYR A 72 7.30 8.67 0.48
CA TYR A 72 8.10 9.84 0.19
C TYR A 72 9.50 9.76 0.82
N ARG A 73 9.58 9.25 2.05
CA ARG A 73 10.86 9.00 2.74
C ARG A 73 11.71 7.91 2.07
N LEU A 74 11.09 6.99 1.34
CA LEU A 74 11.75 5.98 0.50
C LEU A 74 12.07 6.50 -0.92
N GLY A 75 11.88 7.80 -1.17
CA GLY A 75 12.16 8.44 -2.45
C GLY A 75 11.10 8.19 -3.53
N MET A 76 9.90 7.77 -3.16
CA MET A 76 8.79 7.50 -4.07
C MET A 76 7.57 8.34 -3.70
N GLY A 77 6.98 9.03 -4.67
CA GLY A 77 5.72 9.73 -4.46
C GLY A 77 4.53 8.80 -4.63
N ILE A 78 3.45 9.06 -3.89
CA ILE A 78 2.22 8.24 -3.94
C ILE A 78 1.57 8.25 -5.33
N GLU A 79 1.79 9.30 -6.10
CA GLU A 79 1.28 9.47 -7.46
C GLU A 79 1.86 8.49 -8.47
N GLN A 80 2.96 7.82 -8.14
CA GLN A 80 3.58 6.79 -8.98
C GLN A 80 2.89 5.42 -8.80
N ILE A 81 2.06 5.24 -7.76
CA ILE A 81 1.40 3.95 -7.49
C ILE A 81 0.07 3.86 -8.24
N ASP A 82 0.01 3.08 -9.31
CA ASP A 82 -1.22 2.89 -10.11
C ASP A 82 -2.22 1.87 -9.57
N ASN A 83 -1.77 0.78 -8.94
CA ASN A 83 -2.63 -0.34 -8.54
C ASN A 83 -2.66 -0.51 -7.02
N PHE A 84 -3.86 -0.65 -6.47
CA PHE A 84 -4.11 -0.81 -5.03
C PHE A 84 -4.97 -2.05 -4.77
N LEU A 85 -4.65 -2.79 -3.71
CA LEU A 85 -5.51 -3.81 -3.12
C LEU A 85 -5.86 -3.35 -1.71
N ILE A 86 -7.15 -3.17 -1.42
CA ILE A 86 -7.60 -2.68 -0.11
C ILE A 86 -8.23 -3.81 0.68
N THR A 87 -7.75 -4.02 1.90
CA THR A 87 -8.18 -5.13 2.75
C THR A 87 -9.46 -4.80 3.51
N HIS A 88 -9.51 -3.64 4.20
CA HIS A 88 -10.66 -3.22 5.02
C HIS A 88 -10.56 -1.73 5.44
N SER A 89 -11.64 -1.17 6.02
CA SER A 89 -11.83 0.28 6.16
C SER A 89 -11.18 0.95 7.38
N HIS A 90 -10.30 0.28 8.13
CA HIS A 90 -9.62 0.97 9.22
C HIS A 90 -8.67 2.04 8.68
N ALA A 91 -8.56 3.17 9.39
CA ALA A 91 -7.80 4.34 8.91
C ALA A 91 -6.31 4.05 8.70
N ASP A 92 -5.74 3.09 9.41
CA ASP A 92 -4.38 2.61 9.21
C ASP A 92 -4.18 1.78 7.94
N HIS A 93 -5.26 1.45 7.23
CA HIS A 93 -5.26 0.76 5.94
C HIS A 93 -5.82 1.62 4.79
N VAL A 94 -6.69 2.60 5.05
CA VAL A 94 -7.32 3.42 3.98
C VAL A 94 -7.12 4.92 4.12
N GLY A 95 -6.55 5.39 5.23
CA GLY A 95 -6.50 6.83 5.54
C GLY A 95 -5.74 7.68 4.53
N GLY A 96 -4.83 7.09 3.74
CA GLY A 96 -4.10 7.77 2.67
C GLY A 96 -4.84 7.82 1.33
N LEU A 97 -5.91 7.04 1.14
CA LEU A 97 -6.61 6.95 -0.15
C LEU A 97 -7.25 8.27 -0.61
N LYS A 98 -7.58 9.17 0.33
CA LYS A 98 -8.07 10.50 -0.02
C LYS A 98 -7.01 11.32 -0.76
N GLU A 99 -5.76 11.27 -0.31
CA GLU A 99 -4.65 11.92 -0.99
C GLU A 99 -4.43 11.31 -2.38
N VAL A 100 -4.46 9.97 -2.48
CA VAL A 100 -4.39 9.26 -3.76
C VAL A 100 -5.46 9.78 -4.72
N GLN A 101 -6.73 9.80 -4.30
CA GLN A 101 -7.84 10.21 -5.15
C GLN A 101 -7.72 11.67 -5.61
N LEU A 102 -7.45 12.60 -4.69
CA LEU A 102 -7.37 14.02 -5.00
C LEU A 102 -6.16 14.32 -5.89
N HIS A 103 -5.01 13.73 -5.61
CA HIS A 103 -3.80 13.91 -6.44
C HIS A 103 -4.02 13.34 -7.85
N ARG A 104 -4.64 12.17 -7.96
CA ARG A 104 -5.00 11.54 -9.25
C ARG A 104 -6.01 12.37 -10.04
N ARG A 105 -6.99 12.97 -9.37
CA ARG A 105 -8.03 13.83 -9.98
C ARG A 105 -7.47 15.16 -10.49
N TYR A 106 -6.64 15.83 -9.68
CA TYR A 106 -6.30 17.24 -9.87
C TYR A 106 -4.87 17.49 -10.37
N VAL A 107 -3.94 16.54 -10.18
CA VAL A 107 -2.53 16.70 -10.56
C VAL A 107 -2.15 15.77 -11.72
N VAL A 108 -2.42 14.47 -11.59
CA VAL A 108 -2.00 13.47 -12.60
C VAL A 108 -2.99 13.37 -13.76
N GLY A 109 -4.29 13.46 -13.50
CA GLY A 109 -5.33 13.32 -14.53
C GLY A 109 -5.60 11.86 -14.96
N GLN A 110 -5.13 10.87 -14.19
CA GLN A 110 -5.34 9.44 -14.45
C GLN A 110 -5.98 8.78 -13.24
N LYS A 111 -6.96 7.88 -13.46
CA LYS A 111 -7.59 7.13 -12.37
C LYS A 111 -6.71 5.94 -11.96
N PRO A 112 -6.47 5.71 -10.65
CA PRO A 112 -5.81 4.50 -10.20
C PRO A 112 -6.74 3.28 -10.34
N THR A 113 -6.17 2.09 -10.37
CA THR A 113 -6.91 0.82 -10.29
C THR A 113 -6.99 0.36 -8.85
N MET A 114 -8.18 -0.05 -8.42
CA MET A 114 -8.43 -0.56 -7.08
C MET A 114 -9.08 -1.93 -7.15
N VAL A 115 -8.42 -2.91 -6.54
CA VAL A 115 -8.89 -4.29 -6.40
C VAL A 115 -9.59 -4.40 -5.05
N ILE A 116 -10.90 -4.56 -5.10
CA ILE A 116 -11.80 -4.74 -3.95
C ILE A 116 -12.98 -5.60 -4.39
N THR A 117 -13.75 -6.12 -3.43
CA THR A 117 -15.01 -6.79 -3.74
C THR A 117 -16.10 -5.78 -4.06
N GLU A 118 -17.10 -6.20 -4.84
CA GLU A 118 -18.26 -5.37 -5.18
C GLU A 118 -18.99 -4.87 -3.92
N THR A 119 -19.21 -5.75 -2.94
CA THR A 119 -19.81 -5.37 -1.65
C THR A 119 -18.99 -4.33 -0.90
N TYR A 120 -17.66 -4.40 -0.97
CA TYR A 120 -16.79 -3.49 -0.25
C TYR A 120 -16.69 -2.11 -0.92
N GLN A 121 -16.94 -2.00 -2.23
CA GLN A 121 -16.93 -0.74 -2.96
C GLN A 121 -17.87 0.31 -2.35
N ASP A 122 -19.11 -0.08 -2.05
CA ASP A 122 -20.09 0.82 -1.47
C ASP A 122 -19.73 1.24 -0.04
N ILE A 123 -19.17 0.31 0.74
CA ILE A 123 -18.72 0.57 2.11
C ILE A 123 -17.56 1.57 2.10
N LEU A 124 -16.53 1.28 1.30
CA LEU A 124 -15.35 2.13 1.19
C LEU A 124 -15.72 3.54 0.70
N TRP A 125 -16.55 3.64 -0.33
CA TRP A 125 -16.98 4.94 -0.83
C TRP A 125 -17.83 5.69 0.20
N ASN A 126 -18.99 5.14 0.58
CA ASN A 126 -19.99 5.89 1.33
C ASN A 126 -19.59 6.15 2.79
N GLN A 127 -18.78 5.28 3.39
CA GLN A 127 -18.45 5.36 4.82
C GLN A 127 -17.04 5.90 5.09
N SER A 128 -16.14 5.90 4.09
CA SER A 128 -14.73 6.29 4.32
C SER A 128 -14.26 7.44 3.42
N LEU A 129 -14.62 7.44 2.12
CA LEU A 129 -14.02 8.37 1.15
C LEU A 129 -14.93 9.55 0.75
N ARG A 130 -16.23 9.32 0.68
CA ARG A 130 -17.21 10.22 0.06
C ARG A 130 -17.16 11.63 0.62
N GLY A 131 -17.24 11.79 1.94
CA GLY A 131 -17.29 13.12 2.57
C GLY A 131 -16.08 14.01 2.31
N GLY A 132 -14.94 13.43 1.90
CA GLY A 132 -13.74 14.17 1.54
C GLY A 132 -13.51 14.34 0.04
N SER A 133 -14.24 13.60 -0.80
CA SER A 133 -13.84 13.35 -2.18
C SER A 133 -14.97 13.46 -3.20
N GLU A 134 -16.21 13.69 -2.75
CA GLU A 134 -17.37 13.88 -3.62
C GLU A 134 -17.55 15.32 -4.14
N GLN A 135 -16.73 16.27 -3.67
CA GLN A 135 -16.78 17.68 -4.05
C GLN A 135 -15.82 18.02 -5.19
#